data_AF-A0AAX3FGS4-F1
#
_entry.id   AF-A0AAX3FGS4-F1
#
_cell.length_a   1.000
_cell.length_b   1.000
_cell.length_c   1.000
_cell.angle_alpha   90.00
_cell.angle_beta   90.00
_cell.angle_gamma   90.00
#
_symmetry.space_group_name_H-M   'P 1'
#
loop_
_entity.id
_entity.type
_entity.pdbx_description
1 polymer ?
#
loop_
_entity_poly.entity_id
_entity_poly.type
_entity_poly.pdbx_seq_one_letter_code
_entity_poly.pdbx_strand_id
1 'polypeptide(L)'
;MEAVEFNRFFATLVAFLFAFWCKRAIKLFANHINQQVYQEYSSLLSPIHSYDYFSQHSKLQPKQSYLANFFFWAFPLLIFHIPSTTLAFLLMILLFLSVLDYCYYLTDIRYVIAIFVLALVYEPMAAHIETLLGCILFFTCLHYGILWFWKKEAFGIGDSLVISSISPLFNIDDMLKLILLASVSGCIYYFGYQAIMKRTLVKLPFIPFISFSTFVLIIDKIYA
;
A
#
# COMPACT_ATOMS: atom_id res chain seq x y z
N MET A 1 -15.86 -29.60 11.81
CA MET A 1 -15.31 -29.57 10.44
C MET A 1 -16.14 -28.62 9.58
N GLU A 2 -17.46 -28.78 9.54
CA GLU A 2 -18.41 -27.93 8.77
C GLU A 2 -18.32 -26.42 9.07
N ALA A 3 -18.19 -26.01 10.34
CA ALA A 3 -18.09 -24.58 10.70
C ALA A 3 -16.81 -23.90 10.17
N VAL A 4 -15.70 -24.64 10.06
CA VAL A 4 -14.43 -24.13 9.53
C VAL A 4 -14.51 -23.99 8.01
N GLU A 5 -15.12 -24.97 7.34
CA GLU A 5 -15.35 -24.94 5.89
C GLU A 5 -16.33 -23.83 5.49
N PHE A 6 -17.40 -23.64 6.26
CA PHE A 6 -18.36 -22.56 6.05
C PHE A 6 -17.71 -21.18 6.21
N ASN A 7 -16.88 -20.99 7.23
CA ASN A 7 -16.17 -19.73 7.44
C ASN A 7 -15.18 -19.43 6.30
N ARG A 8 -14.47 -20.46 5.81
CA ARG A 8 -13.56 -20.31 4.65
C ARG A 8 -14.33 -19.99 3.38
N PHE A 9 -15.44 -20.67 3.11
CA PHE A 9 -16.29 -20.38 1.95
C PHE A 9 -16.78 -18.93 1.97
N PHE A 10 -17.29 -18.46 3.11
CA PHE A 10 -17.72 -17.07 3.27
C PHE A 10 -16.56 -16.09 3.05
N ALA A 11 -15.40 -16.34 3.66
CA ALA A 11 -14.21 -15.50 3.48
C ALA A 11 -13.76 -15.43 2.01
N THR A 12 -13.82 -16.54 1.27
CA THR A 12 -13.52 -16.56 -0.16
C THR A 12 -14.52 -15.74 -0.96
N LEU A 13 -15.82 -15.80 -0.65
CA LEU A 13 -16.84 -14.98 -1.29
C LEU A 13 -16.59 -13.48 -1.03
N VAL A 14 -16.27 -13.11 0.21
CA VAL A 14 -15.90 -11.73 0.54
C VAL A 14 -14.63 -11.31 -0.21
N ALA A 15 -13.65 -12.19 -0.38
CA ALA A 15 -12.43 -11.92 -1.15
C ALA A 15 -12.74 -11.62 -2.62
N PHE A 16 -13.69 -12.33 -3.24
CA PHE A 16 -14.14 -12.04 -4.61
C PHE A 16 -14.86 -10.69 -4.71
N LEU A 17 -15.75 -10.39 -3.76
CA LEU A 17 -16.42 -9.08 -3.70
C LEU A 17 -15.41 -7.94 -3.50
N PHE A 18 -14.42 -8.16 -2.65
CA PHE A 18 -13.36 -7.20 -2.41
C PHE A 18 -12.46 -7.01 -3.64
N ALA A 19 -12.12 -8.08 -4.37
CA ALA A 19 -11.40 -7.99 -5.65
C ALA A 19 -12.17 -7.14 -6.67
N PHE A 20 -13.48 -7.35 -6.80
CA PHE A 20 -14.34 -6.53 -7.65
C PHE A 20 -14.33 -5.05 -7.24
N TRP A 21 -14.47 -4.79 -5.94
CA TRP A 21 -14.40 -3.45 -5.38
C TRP A 21 -13.05 -2.77 -5.68
N CYS A 22 -11.93 -3.44 -5.40
CA CYS A 22 -10.58 -2.94 -5.63
C CYS A 22 -10.32 -2.61 -7.10
N LYS A 23 -10.74 -3.49 -8.03
CA LYS A 23 -10.60 -3.21 -9.47
C LYS A 23 -11.38 -1.97 -9.89
N ARG A 24 -12.60 -1.80 -9.39
CA ARG A 24 -13.41 -0.60 -9.66
C ARG A 24 -12.79 0.65 -9.02
N ALA A 25 -12.30 0.53 -7.80
CA ALA A 25 -11.68 1.62 -7.05
C ALA A 25 -10.46 2.18 -7.78
N ILE A 26 -9.58 1.34 -8.35
CA ILE A 26 -8.42 1.80 -9.15
C ILE A 26 -8.86 2.67 -10.32
N LYS A 27 -9.92 2.28 -11.04
CA LYS A 27 -10.42 3.03 -12.20
C LYS A 27 -11.00 4.39 -11.79
N LEU A 28 -11.70 4.43 -10.66
CA LEU A 28 -12.39 5.64 -10.19
C LEU A 28 -11.50 6.55 -9.34
N PHE A 29 -10.33 6.07 -8.91
CA PHE A 29 -9.45 6.76 -7.98
C PHE A 29 -9.10 8.19 -8.42
N ALA A 30 -8.62 8.36 -9.65
CA ALA A 30 -8.26 9.68 -10.19
C ALA A 30 -9.44 10.66 -10.15
N ASN A 31 -10.63 10.21 -10.54
CA ASN A 31 -11.82 11.04 -10.55
C ASN A 31 -12.22 11.45 -9.13
N HIS A 32 -12.17 10.52 -8.17
CA HIS A 32 -12.49 10.80 -6.78
C HIS A 32 -11.54 11.83 -6.17
N ILE A 33 -10.24 11.69 -6.41
CA ILE A 33 -9.23 12.66 -5.93
C ILE A 33 -9.40 14.01 -6.61
N ASN A 34 -9.60 14.06 -7.92
CA ASN A 34 -9.83 15.33 -8.63
C ASN A 34 -11.09 16.04 -8.10
N GLN A 35 -12.17 15.31 -7.83
CA GLN A 35 -13.39 15.88 -7.24
C GLN A 35 -13.12 16.43 -5.85
N GLN A 36 -12.44 15.67 -4.99
CA GLN A 36 -12.12 16.09 -3.63
C GLN A 36 -11.26 17.37 -3.63
N VAL A 37 -10.18 17.39 -4.41
CA VAL A 37 -9.29 18.54 -4.52
C VAL A 37 -10.03 19.78 -5.05
N TYR A 38 -10.91 19.60 -6.05
CA TYR A 38 -11.71 20.70 -6.58
C TYR A 38 -12.69 21.26 -5.53
N GLN A 39 -13.34 20.39 -4.75
CA GLN A 39 -14.24 20.80 -3.67
C GLN A 39 -13.49 21.56 -2.57
N GLU A 40 -12.34 21.05 -2.14
CA GLU A 40 -11.48 21.72 -1.15
C GLU A 40 -11.01 23.08 -1.67
N TYR A 41 -10.55 23.15 -2.92
CA TYR A 41 -10.15 24.41 -3.56
C TYR A 41 -11.32 25.42 -3.63
N SER A 42 -12.49 24.98 -4.10
CA SER A 42 -13.67 25.84 -4.24
C SER A 42 -14.27 26.29 -2.90
N SER A 43 -14.02 25.56 -1.81
CA SER A 43 -14.38 26.00 -0.46
C SER A 43 -13.50 27.13 0.07
N LEU A 44 -12.26 27.24 -0.42
CA LEU A 44 -11.30 28.26 0.00
C LEU A 44 -11.36 29.50 -0.88
N LEU A 45 -11.63 29.33 -2.18
CA LEU A 45 -11.63 30.39 -3.18
C LEU A 45 -12.82 30.21 -4.12
N SER A 46 -13.44 31.32 -4.53
CA SER A 46 -14.48 31.27 -5.57
C SER A 46 -13.88 30.69 -6.86
N PRO A 47 -14.33 29.51 -7.32
CA PRO A 47 -13.70 28.83 -8.44
C PRO A 47 -13.95 29.61 -9.74
N ILE A 48 -12.86 29.94 -10.44
CA ILE A 48 -12.91 30.65 -11.74
C ILE A 48 -13.40 29.72 -12.85
N HIS A 49 -13.16 28.41 -12.71
CA HIS A 49 -13.46 27.39 -13.72
C HIS A 49 -14.35 26.27 -13.16
N SER A 50 -15.13 25.64 -14.03
CA SER A 50 -15.96 24.49 -13.70
C SER A 50 -15.12 23.25 -13.40
N TYR A 51 -15.73 22.26 -12.73
CA TYR A 51 -15.08 20.98 -12.46
C TYR A 51 -14.63 20.27 -13.75
N ASP A 52 -15.42 20.33 -14.83
CA ASP A 52 -15.07 19.66 -16.09
C ASP A 52 -13.77 20.24 -16.69
N TYR A 53 -13.61 21.56 -16.63
CA TYR A 53 -12.38 22.22 -17.05
C TYR A 53 -11.19 21.76 -16.19
N PHE A 54 -11.36 21.74 -14.86
CA PHE A 54 -10.32 21.26 -13.94
C PHE A 54 -9.93 19.81 -14.22
N SER A 55 -10.90 18.92 -14.41
CA SER A 55 -10.67 17.48 -14.64
C SER A 55 -9.93 17.22 -15.96
N GLN A 56 -10.19 18.00 -17.01
CA GLN A 56 -9.49 17.87 -18.29
C GLN A 56 -8.04 18.33 -18.22
N HIS A 57 -7.74 19.30 -17.35
CA HIS A 57 -6.39 19.86 -17.19
C HIS A 57 -5.59 19.21 -16.04
N SER A 58 -6.22 18.34 -15.24
CA SER A 58 -5.54 17.60 -14.19
C SER A 58 -4.48 16.66 -14.77
N LYS A 59 -3.29 16.62 -14.15
CA LYS A 59 -2.25 15.63 -14.46
C LYS A 59 -2.64 14.23 -13.98
N LEU A 60 -3.57 14.13 -13.04
CA LEU A 60 -4.09 12.87 -12.52
C LEU A 60 -5.28 12.43 -13.37
N GLN A 61 -5.00 11.57 -14.36
CA GLN A 61 -6.01 11.00 -15.25
C GLN A 61 -6.33 9.55 -14.89
N PRO A 62 -7.57 9.08 -15.06
CA PRO A 62 -7.96 7.71 -14.73
C PRO A 62 -7.18 6.71 -15.58
N LYS A 63 -6.56 5.75 -14.91
CA LYS A 63 -5.81 4.65 -15.54
C LYS A 63 -6.57 3.34 -15.37
N GLN A 64 -6.60 2.55 -16.43
CA GLN A 64 -6.99 1.15 -16.36
C GLN A 64 -5.72 0.31 -16.28
N SER A 65 -5.63 -0.54 -15.26
CA SER A 65 -4.50 -1.44 -15.08
C SER A 65 -4.96 -2.88 -15.23
N TYR A 66 -4.32 -3.61 -16.15
CA TYR A 66 -4.54 -5.05 -16.29
C TYR A 66 -4.14 -5.80 -15.01
N LEU A 67 -3.21 -5.25 -14.22
CA LEU A 67 -2.80 -5.83 -12.92
C LEU A 67 -3.98 -5.91 -11.94
N ALA A 68 -4.99 -5.04 -12.06
CA ALA A 68 -6.17 -5.11 -11.21
C ALA A 68 -7.02 -6.38 -11.44
N ASN A 69 -6.87 -7.07 -12.58
CA ASN A 69 -7.51 -8.37 -12.81
C ASN A 69 -6.87 -9.47 -11.97
N PHE A 70 -5.61 -9.31 -11.56
CA PHE A 70 -4.90 -10.29 -10.75
C PHE A 70 -5.55 -10.49 -9.38
N PHE A 71 -6.28 -9.49 -8.86
CA PHE A 71 -7.00 -9.59 -7.57
C PHE A 71 -7.97 -10.78 -7.52
N PHE A 72 -8.62 -11.11 -8.64
CA PHE A 72 -9.57 -12.23 -8.70
C PHE A 72 -8.90 -13.59 -8.50
N TRP A 73 -7.59 -13.69 -8.72
CA TRP A 73 -6.79 -14.89 -8.43
C TRP A 73 -6.07 -14.77 -7.10
N ALA A 74 -5.41 -13.64 -6.85
CA ALA A 74 -4.59 -13.44 -5.66
C ALA A 74 -5.39 -13.48 -4.36
N PHE A 75 -6.56 -12.82 -4.30
CA PHE A 75 -7.30 -12.70 -3.05
C PHE A 75 -7.87 -14.04 -2.58
N PRO A 76 -8.53 -14.85 -3.43
CA PRO A 76 -8.91 -16.21 -3.03
C PRO A 76 -7.71 -17.04 -2.59
N LEU A 77 -6.59 -16.99 -3.31
CA LEU A 77 -5.39 -17.75 -2.95
C LEU A 77 -4.85 -17.38 -1.56
N LEU A 78 -4.85 -16.09 -1.21
CA LEU A 78 -4.47 -15.63 0.12
C LEU A 78 -5.39 -16.20 1.22
N ILE A 79 -6.71 -16.24 1.00
CA ILE A 79 -7.64 -16.87 1.96
C ILE A 79 -7.37 -18.37 2.14
N PHE A 80 -7.02 -19.06 1.05
CA PHE A 80 -6.78 -20.51 1.12
C PHE A 80 -5.46 -20.86 1.82
N HIS A 81 -4.40 -20.06 1.64
CA HIS A 81 -3.05 -20.41 2.11
C HIS A 81 -2.67 -19.74 3.43
N ILE A 82 -3.22 -18.56 3.73
CA ILE A 82 -2.94 -17.86 4.97
C ILE A 82 -3.90 -18.34 6.06
N PRO A 83 -3.41 -18.85 7.20
CA PRO A 83 -4.26 -19.47 8.22
C PRO A 83 -5.21 -18.47 8.90
N SER A 84 -4.79 -17.20 9.00
CA SER A 84 -5.60 -16.14 9.61
C SER A 84 -6.27 -15.27 8.54
N THR A 85 -7.59 -15.16 8.64
CA THR A 85 -8.39 -14.25 7.80
C THR A 85 -7.97 -12.80 7.97
N THR A 86 -7.65 -12.36 9.19
CA THR A 86 -7.18 -10.98 9.46
C THR A 86 -5.90 -10.68 8.67
N LEU A 87 -4.93 -11.59 8.72
CA LEU A 87 -3.66 -11.44 8.01
C LEU A 87 -3.85 -11.50 6.50
N ALA A 88 -4.71 -12.39 6.02
CA ALA A 88 -5.06 -12.46 4.60
C ALA A 88 -5.67 -11.14 4.10
N PHE A 89 -6.62 -10.56 4.83
CA PHE A 89 -7.22 -9.26 4.49
C PHE A 89 -6.20 -8.13 4.49
N LEU A 90 -5.29 -8.10 5.48
CA LEU A 90 -4.20 -7.14 5.52
C LEU A 90 -3.34 -7.22 4.25
N LEU A 91 -2.95 -8.43 3.86
CA LEU A 91 -2.17 -8.67 2.64
C LEU A 91 -2.93 -8.29 1.36
N MET A 92 -4.25 -8.50 1.32
CA MET A 92 -5.08 -8.04 0.19
C MET A 92 -5.09 -6.51 0.06
N ILE A 93 -5.23 -5.79 1.18
CA ILE A 93 -5.21 -4.32 1.18
C ILE A 93 -3.82 -3.82 0.76
N LEU A 94 -2.76 -4.46 1.26
CA LEU A 94 -1.38 -4.12 0.89
C LEU A 94 -1.13 -4.34 -0.61
N LEU A 95 -1.63 -5.45 -1.17
CA LEU A 95 -1.55 -5.74 -2.60
C LEU A 95 -2.39 -4.77 -3.43
N PHE A 96 -3.54 -4.32 -2.92
CA PHE A 96 -4.31 -3.24 -3.54
C PHE A 96 -3.54 -1.92 -3.57
N LEU A 97 -2.93 -1.51 -2.45
CA LEU A 97 -2.11 -0.30 -2.37
C LEU A 97 -0.89 -0.37 -3.28
N SER A 98 -0.27 -1.54 -3.43
CA SER A 98 0.81 -1.77 -4.40
C SER A 98 0.39 -1.45 -5.83
N VAL A 99 -0.76 -1.96 -6.28
CA VAL A 99 -1.26 -1.66 -7.64
C VAL A 99 -1.66 -0.20 -7.77
N LEU A 100 -2.24 0.40 -6.72
CA LEU A 100 -2.64 1.81 -6.71
C LEU A 100 -1.43 2.74 -6.82
N ASP A 101 -0.37 2.48 -6.05
CA ASP A 101 0.90 3.21 -6.12
C ASP A 101 1.61 3.00 -7.46
N TYR A 102 1.62 1.77 -7.99
CA TYR A 102 2.15 1.52 -9.33
C TYR A 102 1.42 2.33 -10.42
N CYS A 103 0.11 2.50 -10.30
CA CYS A 103 -0.68 3.26 -11.27
C CYS A 103 -0.51 4.78 -11.10
N TYR A 104 -0.56 5.28 -9.86
CA TYR A 104 -0.77 6.70 -9.58
C TYR A 104 0.33 7.36 -8.74
N TYR A 105 1.30 6.61 -8.22
CA TYR A 105 2.36 7.07 -7.31
C TYR A 105 1.85 7.78 -6.06
N LEU A 106 0.65 7.37 -5.62
CA LEU A 106 -0.10 7.93 -4.51
C LEU A 106 -0.50 6.80 -3.56
N THR A 107 -0.72 7.15 -2.31
CA THR A 107 -1.17 6.21 -1.27
C THR A 107 -2.45 6.76 -0.67
N ASP A 108 -3.46 5.92 -0.53
CA ASP A 108 -4.72 6.31 0.10
C ASP A 108 -4.68 5.98 1.60
N ILE A 109 -4.66 7.05 2.41
CA ILE A 109 -4.53 6.98 3.87
C ILE A 109 -5.61 6.12 4.53
N ARG A 110 -6.81 6.02 3.95
CA ARG A 110 -7.92 5.22 4.50
C ARG A 110 -7.55 3.75 4.59
N TYR A 111 -6.84 3.23 3.59
CA TYR A 111 -6.38 1.85 3.56
C TYR A 111 -5.14 1.64 4.43
N VAL A 112 -4.30 2.67 4.61
CA VAL A 112 -3.18 2.62 5.57
C VAL A 112 -3.70 2.51 7.00
N ILE A 113 -4.73 3.27 7.36
CA ILE A 113 -5.40 3.15 8.67
C ILE A 113 -5.99 1.75 8.84
N ALA A 114 -6.65 1.21 7.81
CA ALA A 114 -7.19 -0.15 7.86
C ALA A 114 -6.09 -1.21 8.09
N ILE A 115 -4.94 -1.09 7.41
CA ILE A 115 -3.78 -1.96 7.66
C ILE A 115 -3.31 -1.84 9.11
N PHE A 116 -3.17 -0.62 9.63
CA PHE A 116 -2.73 -0.39 11.01
C PHE A 116 -3.66 -1.06 12.03
N VAL A 117 -4.98 -0.91 11.86
CA VAL A 117 -5.97 -1.54 12.73
C VAL A 117 -5.89 -3.07 12.62
N LEU A 118 -5.82 -3.61 11.40
CA LEU A 118 -5.69 -5.06 11.20
C LEU A 118 -4.40 -5.62 11.79
N ALA A 119 -3.29 -4.88 11.73
CA ALA A 119 -2.02 -5.28 12.31
C ALA A 119 -2.11 -5.40 13.84
N LEU A 120 -2.75 -4.44 14.49
CA LEU A 120 -2.99 -4.48 15.95
C LEU A 120 -3.98 -5.58 16.36
N VAL A 121 -4.99 -5.85 15.54
CA VAL A 121 -6.01 -6.87 15.82
C VAL A 121 -5.51 -8.30 15.56
N TYR A 122 -4.53 -8.48 14.69
CA TYR A 122 -4.01 -9.80 14.35
C TYR A 122 -3.40 -10.52 15.57
N GLU A 123 -2.55 -9.83 16.33
CA GLU A 123 -1.91 -10.36 17.55
C GLU A 123 -1.86 -9.25 18.63
N PRO A 124 -2.99 -8.91 19.28
CA PRO A 124 -3.07 -7.73 20.17
C PRO A 124 -2.17 -7.84 21.41
N MET A 125 -1.92 -9.06 21.88
CA MET A 125 -1.07 -9.32 23.06
C MET A 125 0.41 -9.44 22.72
N ALA A 126 0.76 -9.60 21.44
CA ALA A 126 2.14 -9.70 20.96
C ALA A 126 2.52 -8.55 20.01
N ALA A 127 1.67 -7.53 19.91
CA ALA A 127 1.92 -6.37 19.06
C ALA A 127 3.22 -5.69 19.47
N HIS A 128 4.14 -5.53 18.52
CA HIS A 128 5.46 -4.98 18.77
C HIS A 128 5.43 -3.45 18.84
N ILE A 129 4.91 -2.91 19.94
CA ILE A 129 4.74 -1.47 20.17
C ILE A 129 6.09 -0.74 20.15
N GLU A 130 7.16 -1.36 20.64
CA GLU A 130 8.52 -0.80 20.57
C GLU A 130 8.98 -0.63 19.12
N THR A 131 8.70 -1.61 18.27
CA THR A 131 8.99 -1.53 16.83
C THR A 131 8.20 -0.40 16.18
N LEU A 132 6.92 -0.26 16.52
CA LEU A 132 6.07 0.85 16.04
C LEU A 132 6.64 2.21 16.41
N LEU A 133 6.96 2.40 17.69
CA LEU A 133 7.55 3.64 18.19
C LEU A 133 8.91 3.92 17.54
N GLY A 134 9.74 2.87 17.38
CA GLY A 134 11.00 2.93 16.67
C GLY A 134 10.84 3.38 15.21
N CYS A 135 9.88 2.82 14.47
CA CYS A 135 9.59 3.22 13.09
C CYS A 135 9.10 4.67 13.01
N ILE A 136 8.17 5.08 13.89
CA ILE A 136 7.67 6.46 13.90
C ILE A 136 8.81 7.44 14.17
N LEU A 137 9.64 7.18 15.19
CA LEU A 137 10.79 8.02 15.51
C LEU A 137 11.80 8.05 14.36
N PHE A 138 12.15 6.90 13.80
CA PHE A 138 13.08 6.80 12.68
C PHE A 138 12.63 7.61 11.47
N PHE A 139 11.39 7.42 11.00
CA PHE A 139 10.89 8.14 9.83
C PHE A 139 10.67 9.63 10.10
N THR A 140 10.29 10.01 11.32
CA THR A 140 10.16 11.42 11.70
C THR A 140 11.53 12.11 11.71
N CYS A 141 12.53 11.50 12.34
CA CYS A 141 13.90 12.01 12.35
C CYS A 141 14.49 12.07 10.94
N LEU A 142 14.25 11.04 10.12
CA LEU A 142 14.70 11.00 8.72
C LEU A 142 14.03 12.11 7.90
N HIS A 143 12.72 12.31 8.05
CA HIS A 143 11.99 13.36 7.34
C HIS A 143 12.54 14.75 7.66
N TYR A 144 12.63 15.10 8.95
CA TYR A 144 13.14 16.41 9.37
C TYR A 144 14.64 16.57 9.06
N GLY A 145 15.43 15.51 9.19
CA GLY A 145 16.85 15.53 8.82
C GLY A 145 17.04 15.82 7.34
N ILE A 146 16.31 15.13 6.46
CA ILE A 146 16.36 15.38 5.02
C ILE A 146 15.87 16.79 4.68
N LEU A 147 14.79 17.25 5.31
CA LEU A 147 14.29 18.61 5.10
C LEU A 147 15.34 19.65 5.49
N TRP A 148 16.06 19.42 6.58
CA TRP A 148 17.12 20.29 7.06
C TRP A 148 18.32 20.34 6.09
N PHE A 149 18.82 19.17 5.66
CA PHE A 149 20.02 19.10 4.81
C PHE A 149 19.75 19.40 3.33
N TRP A 150 18.66 18.87 2.77
CA TRP A 150 18.39 18.92 1.33
C TRP A 150 17.25 19.84 0.92
N LYS A 151 16.46 20.37 1.88
CA LYS A 151 15.30 21.25 1.62
C LYS A 151 14.32 20.69 0.59
N LYS A 152 14.25 19.36 0.49
CA LYS A 152 13.42 18.61 -0.46
C LYS A 152 12.86 17.38 0.23
N GLU A 153 11.66 16.98 -0.16
CA GLU A 153 11.13 15.67 0.21
C GLU A 153 11.84 14.61 -0.62
N ALA A 154 12.80 13.91 -0.02
CA ALA A 154 13.48 12.78 -0.68
C ALA A 154 12.80 11.43 -0.38
N PHE A 155 12.06 11.34 0.74
CA PHE A 155 11.38 10.12 1.16
C PHE A 155 9.86 10.28 1.07
N GLY A 156 9.18 9.27 0.50
CA GLY A 156 7.73 9.28 0.35
C GLY A 156 7.02 9.13 1.70
N ILE A 157 6.26 10.16 2.11
CA ILE A 157 5.48 10.11 3.36
C ILE A 157 4.50 8.93 3.34
N GLY A 158 3.86 8.66 2.20
CA GLY A 158 2.97 7.52 2.03
C GLY A 158 3.65 6.18 2.33
N ASP A 159 4.88 5.99 1.85
CA ASP A 159 5.66 4.77 2.08
C ASP A 159 6.03 4.62 3.56
N SER A 160 6.47 5.70 4.22
CA SER A 160 6.75 5.66 5.67
C SER A 160 5.51 5.29 6.47
N LEU A 161 4.33 5.81 6.11
CA LEU A 161 3.09 5.50 6.81
C LEU A 161 2.68 4.04 6.61
N VAL A 162 2.87 3.48 5.42
CA VAL A 162 2.63 2.04 5.17
C VAL A 162 3.58 1.20 6.03
N ILE A 163 4.88 1.51 6.06
CA ILE A 163 5.86 0.77 6.88
C ILE A 163 5.51 0.85 8.37
N SER A 164 5.19 2.05 8.86
CA SER A 164 4.72 2.23 10.24
C SER A 164 3.41 1.46 10.51
N SER A 165 2.49 1.39 9.55
CA SER A 165 1.22 0.69 9.74
C SER A 165 1.37 -0.83 9.90
N ILE A 166 2.33 -1.44 9.22
CA ILE A 166 2.62 -2.88 9.32
C ILE A 166 3.60 -3.22 10.45
N SER A 167 4.34 -2.23 10.97
CA SER A 167 5.38 -2.44 11.99
C SER A 167 4.95 -3.21 13.24
N PRO A 168 3.69 -3.15 13.74
CA PRO A 168 3.29 -3.94 14.89
C PRO A 168 3.35 -5.46 14.67
N LEU A 169 3.40 -5.94 13.42
CA LEU A 169 3.48 -7.36 13.06
C LEU A 169 4.86 -7.97 13.27
N PHE A 170 5.90 -7.14 13.42
CA PHE A 170 7.29 -7.56 13.32
C PHE A 170 8.14 -7.03 14.47
N ASN A 171 9.13 -7.82 14.89
CA ASN A 171 10.21 -7.32 15.73
C ASN A 171 11.10 -6.34 14.96
N ILE A 172 11.95 -5.60 15.67
CA ILE A 172 12.87 -4.63 15.07
C ILE A 172 13.76 -5.29 14.00
N ASP A 173 14.31 -6.47 14.27
CA ASP A 173 15.18 -7.18 13.33
C ASP A 173 14.45 -7.51 12.01
N ASP A 174 13.21 -7.97 12.10
CA ASP A 174 12.41 -8.30 10.93
C ASP A 174 11.95 -7.05 10.18
N MET A 175 11.70 -5.93 10.87
CA MET A 175 11.46 -4.65 10.21
C MET A 175 12.69 -4.13 9.46
N LEU A 176 13.90 -4.31 10.01
CA LEU A 176 15.13 -3.96 9.32
C LEU A 176 15.33 -4.84 8.08
N LYS A 177 15.09 -6.15 8.18
CA LYS A 177 15.07 -7.06 7.03
C LYS A 177 14.02 -6.64 6.00
N LEU A 178 12.84 -6.20 6.44
CA LEU A 178 11.75 -5.76 5.57
C LEU A 178 12.18 -4.55 4.73
N ILE A 179 12.69 -3.52 5.41
CA ILE A 179 13.16 -2.30 4.75
C ILE A 179 14.32 -2.63 3.80
N LEU A 180 15.25 -3.48 4.21
CA LEU A 180 16.37 -3.91 3.38
C LEU A 180 15.90 -4.64 2.12
N LEU A 181 15.03 -5.64 2.26
CA LEU A 181 14.52 -6.44 1.13
C LEU A 181 13.68 -5.58 0.18
N ALA A 182 12.84 -4.68 0.70
CA ALA A 182 12.11 -3.70 -0.12
C ALA A 182 13.06 -2.77 -0.88
N SER A 183 14.12 -2.27 -0.22
CA SER A 183 15.09 -1.38 -0.85
C SER A 183 15.92 -2.08 -1.92
N VAL A 184 16.41 -3.29 -1.64
CA VAL A 184 17.20 -4.09 -2.59
C VAL A 184 16.35 -4.48 -3.80
N SER A 185 15.12 -4.94 -3.59
CA SER A 185 14.21 -5.27 -4.70
C SER A 185 13.86 -4.04 -5.54
N GLY A 186 13.66 -2.87 -4.92
CA GLY A 186 13.48 -1.60 -5.62
C GLY A 186 14.68 -1.21 -6.47
N CYS A 187 15.91 -1.35 -5.94
CA CYS A 187 17.15 -1.12 -6.68
C CYS A 187 17.28 -2.08 -7.88
N ILE A 188 17.06 -3.39 -7.67
CA ILE A 188 17.10 -4.40 -8.72
C ILE A 188 16.11 -4.05 -9.83
N TYR A 189 14.88 -3.68 -9.47
CA TYR A 189 13.86 -3.27 -10.44
C TYR A 189 14.28 -2.03 -11.21
N TYR A 190 14.77 -0.98 -10.53
CA TYR A 190 15.19 0.26 -11.16
C TYR A 190 16.33 0.02 -12.18
N PHE A 191 17.39 -0.68 -11.77
CA PHE A 191 18.52 -0.98 -12.66
C PHE A 191 18.14 -1.95 -13.78
N GLY A 192 17.31 -2.95 -13.49
CA GLY A 192 16.78 -3.87 -14.51
C GLY A 192 15.94 -3.13 -15.56
N TYR A 193 15.04 -2.25 -15.11
CA TYR A 193 14.24 -1.42 -16.00
C TYR A 193 15.13 -0.53 -16.87
N GLN A 194 16.13 0.14 -16.28
CA GLN A 194 17.06 0.99 -17.03
C GLN A 194 17.89 0.17 -18.04
N ALA A 195 18.35 -1.03 -17.67
CA ALA A 195 19.13 -1.88 -18.54
C ALA A 195 18.35 -2.36 -19.77
N ILE A 196 17.08 -2.73 -19.58
CA ILE A 196 16.18 -3.26 -20.62
C ILE A 196 15.58 -2.13 -21.47
N MET A 197 14.97 -1.13 -20.83
CA MET A 197 14.22 -0.07 -21.51
C MET A 197 15.09 1.10 -21.94
N LYS A 198 16.36 1.15 -21.50
CA LYS A 198 17.31 2.25 -21.76
C LYS A 198 16.78 3.64 -21.34
N ARG A 199 15.87 3.67 -20.37
CA ARG A 199 15.21 4.89 -19.84
C ARG A 199 15.31 4.89 -18.32
N THR A 200 15.45 6.07 -17.74
CA THR A 200 15.39 6.26 -16.29
C THR A 200 13.94 6.43 -15.84
N LEU A 201 13.61 5.87 -14.68
CA LEU A 201 12.31 6.12 -14.03
C LEU A 201 12.37 7.47 -13.33
N VAL A 202 11.34 8.29 -13.55
CA VAL A 202 11.20 9.60 -12.87
C VAL A 202 10.84 9.40 -11.40
N LYS A 203 10.01 8.41 -11.11
CA LYS A 203 9.60 8.03 -9.76
C LYS A 203 9.46 6.51 -9.72
N LEU A 204 9.88 5.90 -8.61
CA LEU A 204 9.72 4.49 -8.34
C LEU A 204 8.50 4.32 -7.41
N PRO A 205 7.51 3.48 -7.75
CA PRO A 205 6.45 3.13 -6.82
C PRO A 205 7.04 2.15 -5.79
N PHE A 206 7.08 2.54 -4.52
CA PHE A 206 7.82 1.78 -3.50
C PHE A 206 6.94 0.77 -2.75
N ILE A 207 5.62 0.99 -2.68
CA ILE A 207 4.68 0.08 -2.01
C ILE A 207 4.70 -1.34 -2.59
N PRO A 208 4.85 -1.57 -3.90
CA PRO A 208 5.03 -2.93 -4.43
C PRO A 208 6.17 -3.71 -3.78
N PHE A 209 7.29 -3.05 -3.47
CA PHE A 209 8.44 -3.69 -2.82
C PHE A 209 8.22 -3.91 -1.33
N ILE A 210 7.55 -2.96 -0.65
CA ILE A 210 7.09 -3.16 0.73
C ILE A 210 6.14 -4.37 0.81
N SER A 211 5.21 -4.47 -0.14
CA SER A 211 4.23 -5.56 -0.21
C SER A 211 4.89 -6.91 -0.42
N PHE A 212 5.82 -6.98 -1.37
CA PHE A 212 6.63 -8.18 -1.62
C PHE A 212 7.41 -8.58 -0.37
N SER A 213 8.11 -7.63 0.26
CA SER A 213 8.92 -7.91 1.43
C SER A 213 8.07 -8.37 2.63
N THR A 214 6.91 -7.75 2.82
CA THR A 214 5.97 -8.12 3.89
C THR A 214 5.45 -9.55 3.69
N PHE A 215 5.12 -9.91 2.44
CA PHE A 215 4.67 -11.25 2.10
C PHE A 215 5.75 -12.31 2.36
N VAL A 216 7.00 -12.04 1.97
CA VAL A 216 8.14 -12.95 2.20
C VAL A 216 8.33 -13.21 3.69
N LEU A 217 8.37 -12.15 4.52
CA LEU A 217 8.57 -12.31 5.97
C LEU A 217 7.40 -12.97 6.69
N ILE A 218 6.16 -12.74 6.23
CA ILE A 218 4.99 -13.43 6.78
C ILE A 218 5.05 -14.92 6.47
N ILE A 219 5.41 -15.30 5.24
CA ILE A 219 5.59 -16.70 4.86
C ILE A 219 6.67 -17.35 5.72
N ASP A 220 7.82 -16.68 5.85
CA ASP A 220 8.92 -17.17 6.68
C ASP A 220 8.45 -17.41 8.13
N LYS A 221 7.71 -16.45 8.72
CA LYS A 221 7.15 -16.59 10.09
C LYS A 221 6.10 -17.71 10.22
N ILE A 222 5.35 -18.03 9.16
CA ILE A 222 4.31 -19.08 9.19
C ILE A 222 4.92 -20.49 9.04
N TYR A 223 5.99 -20.63 8.27
CA TYR A 223 6.56 -21.92 7.89
C TYR A 223 7.92 -22.24 8.55
N ALA A 224 8.48 -21.32 9.34
CA ALA A 224 9.61 -21.56 10.24
C ALA A 224 9.17 -22.28 11.52
#